data_AF-A0A4V4JSJ2-F1
#
_entry.id   AF-A0A4V4JSJ2-F1
#
_cell.length_a   1.000
_cell.length_b   1.000
_cell.length_c   1.000
_cell.angle_alpha   90.00
_cell.angle_beta   90.00
_cell.angle_gamma   90.00
#
_symmetry.space_group_name_H-M   'P 1'
#
loop_
_entity.id
_entity.type
_entity.pdbx_description
1 polymer ?
#
loop_
_entity_poly.entity_id
_entity_poly.type
_entity_poly.pdbx_seq_one_letter_code
_entity_poly.pdbx_strand_id
1 'polypeptide(L)'
;VILANGGSVWFEKALLGNFSEAKQDILDLGDDDDPDAVCALIKHLYGNTYHEQNVPFDHGEYYDNHLTTYTIGDKYDSASLRQQALTKLLRNIECELIQPNNEIPDLVIHFIQKIRGPSAIVFGDKAIQTGVCHLVSKYVYDLWNNKTFAALLIKGDMLDEKALKIYPEFHDPGMCKQAIDECNAHMAYMLAQEGSLDRIRQKIGENRQSRAKKNVYQNFSPFRGVWKVLQH
;
A
#
# COMPACT_ATOMS: atom_id res chain seq x y z
N VAL A 1 -3.36 23.01 -31.73
CA VAL A 1 -1.99 22.68 -32.20
C VAL A 1 -1.06 22.29 -31.05
N ILE A 2 -0.98 23.02 -29.93
CA ILE A 2 -0.03 22.69 -28.84
C ILE A 2 -0.25 21.28 -28.28
N LEU A 3 -1.48 20.93 -27.84
CA LEU A 3 -1.77 19.60 -27.29
C LEU A 3 -1.42 18.45 -28.24
N ALA A 4 -1.77 18.60 -29.52
CA ALA A 4 -1.48 17.61 -30.56
C ALA A 4 0.02 17.42 -30.82
N ASN A 5 0.82 18.49 -30.64
CA ASN A 5 2.27 18.47 -30.83
C ASN A 5 3.06 18.33 -29.53
N GLY A 6 2.37 18.19 -28.39
CA GLY A 6 2.97 18.19 -27.05
C GLY A 6 3.62 16.87 -26.66
N GLY A 7 3.65 15.87 -27.55
CA GLY A 7 4.24 14.56 -27.29
C GLY A 7 3.27 13.51 -26.73
N SER A 8 1.96 13.68 -26.94
CA SER A 8 0.94 12.64 -26.70
C SER A 8 0.38 12.16 -28.03
N VAL A 9 0.57 10.87 -28.33
CA VAL A 9 0.04 10.24 -29.55
C VAL A 9 -1.48 10.21 -29.52
N TRP A 10 -2.08 10.10 -28.34
CA TRP A 10 -3.52 10.13 -28.17
C TRP A 10 -4.08 11.50 -28.56
N PHE A 11 -3.54 12.61 -28.04
CA PHE A 11 -4.01 13.96 -28.39
C PHE A 11 -3.73 14.32 -29.84
N GLU A 12 -2.62 13.86 -30.41
CA GLU A 12 -2.34 14.00 -31.84
C GLU A 12 -3.48 13.38 -32.67
N LYS A 13 -3.85 12.13 -32.37
CA LYS A 13 -4.93 11.42 -33.07
C LYS A 13 -6.30 12.04 -32.80
N ALA A 14 -6.61 12.39 -31.56
CA ALA A 14 -7.91 12.94 -31.18
C ALA A 14 -8.17 14.29 -31.85
N LEU A 15 -7.15 15.15 -31.98
CA LEU A 15 -7.29 16.52 -32.47
C LEU A 15 -6.99 16.70 -33.96
N LEU A 16 -6.14 15.87 -34.55
CA LEU A 16 -5.72 15.98 -35.95
C LEU A 16 -6.12 14.77 -36.80
N GLY A 17 -6.59 13.70 -36.17
CA GLY A 17 -7.01 12.49 -36.86
C GLY A 17 -8.43 12.59 -37.44
N ASN A 18 -8.94 11.44 -37.88
CA ASN A 18 -10.26 11.33 -38.51
C ASN A 18 -11.39 11.05 -37.51
N PHE A 19 -11.19 11.35 -36.23
CA PHE A 19 -12.17 11.13 -35.16
C PHE A 19 -13.17 12.29 -35.09
N SER A 20 -14.32 12.07 -34.44
CA SER A 20 -15.35 13.11 -34.25
C SER A 20 -14.83 14.31 -33.46
N GLU A 21 -13.95 14.04 -32.52
CA GLU A 21 -13.30 14.92 -31.57
C GLU A 21 -12.50 16.00 -32.30
N ALA A 22 -11.87 15.66 -33.44
CA ALA A 22 -11.13 16.61 -34.26
C ALA A 22 -12.01 17.70 -34.90
N LYS A 23 -13.34 17.51 -34.88
CA LYS A 23 -14.33 18.46 -35.42
C LYS A 23 -15.07 19.23 -34.33
N GLN A 24 -14.76 18.97 -33.06
CA GLN A 24 -15.42 19.58 -31.91
C GLN A 24 -14.54 20.67 -31.31
N ASP A 25 -15.18 21.71 -30.76
CA ASP A 25 -14.49 22.78 -30.03
C ASP A 25 -14.18 22.38 -28.57
N ILE A 26 -14.86 21.35 -28.06
CA ILE A 26 -14.72 20.84 -26.70
C ILE A 26 -14.30 19.37 -26.79
N LEU A 27 -13.17 19.04 -26.18
CA LEU A 27 -12.70 17.68 -26.02
C LEU A 27 -13.03 17.21 -24.60
N ASP A 28 -13.99 16.30 -24.50
CA ASP A 28 -14.38 15.67 -23.25
C ASP A 28 -13.42 14.51 -22.91
N LEU A 29 -12.82 14.56 -21.74
CA LEU A 29 -11.91 13.52 -21.23
C LEU A 29 -12.62 12.54 -20.26
N GLY A 30 -13.90 12.78 -19.98
CA GLY A 30 -14.69 12.05 -18.99
C GLY A 30 -14.38 12.44 -17.55
N ASP A 31 -15.11 11.81 -16.62
CA ASP A 31 -15.07 12.12 -15.18
C ASP A 31 -14.26 11.09 -14.35
N ASP A 32 -13.71 10.05 -15.00
CA ASP A 32 -13.03 8.94 -14.33
C ASP A 32 -11.57 9.26 -13.95
N ASP A 33 -10.96 10.26 -14.60
CA ASP A 33 -9.56 10.60 -14.40
C ASP A 33 -9.35 11.57 -13.24
N ASP A 34 -8.24 11.38 -12.52
CA ASP A 34 -7.83 12.29 -11.47
C ASP A 34 -7.52 13.69 -12.05
N PRO A 35 -8.18 14.76 -11.56
CA PRO A 35 -8.07 16.09 -12.15
C PRO A 35 -6.67 16.68 -11.99
N ASP A 36 -5.94 16.35 -10.91
CA ASP A 36 -4.59 16.86 -10.68
C ASP A 36 -3.58 16.20 -11.62
N ALA A 37 -3.71 14.90 -11.86
CA ALA A 37 -2.90 14.17 -12.82
C ALA A 37 -3.18 14.61 -14.27
N VAL A 38 -4.45 14.87 -14.63
CA VAL A 38 -4.81 15.48 -15.91
C VAL A 38 -4.21 16.88 -16.02
N CYS A 39 -4.31 17.71 -14.98
CA CYS A 39 -3.68 19.03 -14.96
C CYS A 39 -2.16 18.95 -15.18
N ALA A 40 -1.50 17.98 -14.55
CA ALA A 40 -0.07 17.73 -14.70
C ALA A 40 0.29 17.32 -16.14
N LEU A 41 -0.52 16.46 -16.78
CA LEU A 41 -0.40 16.10 -18.19
C LEU A 41 -0.54 17.33 -19.09
N ILE A 42 -1.59 18.14 -18.92
CA ILE A 42 -1.80 19.33 -19.75
C ILE A 42 -0.64 20.30 -19.59
N LYS A 43 -0.20 20.61 -18.36
CA LYS A 43 1.00 21.44 -18.12
C LYS A 43 2.24 20.87 -18.83
N HIS A 44 2.42 19.55 -18.79
CA HIS A 44 3.52 18.86 -19.46
C HIS A 44 3.51 19.06 -20.98
N LEU A 45 2.35 18.87 -21.62
CA LEU A 45 2.17 19.06 -23.06
C LEU A 45 2.37 20.52 -23.49
N TYR A 46 2.19 21.48 -22.59
CA TYR A 46 2.46 22.90 -22.80
C TYR A 46 3.91 23.31 -22.50
N GLY A 47 4.79 22.35 -22.21
CA GLY A 47 6.23 22.58 -22.01
C GLY A 47 6.67 22.78 -20.56
N ASN A 48 5.75 22.80 -19.59
CA ASN A 48 6.11 22.78 -18.17
C ASN A 48 6.37 21.32 -17.74
N THR A 49 7.61 20.87 -17.82
CA THR A 49 7.94 19.45 -17.67
C THR A 49 7.52 18.93 -16.30
N TYR A 50 7.08 17.66 -16.22
CA TYR A 50 6.59 17.12 -14.96
C TYR A 50 7.68 17.09 -13.90
N HIS A 51 8.94 17.01 -14.31
CA HIS A 51 10.09 17.12 -13.44
C HIS A 51 10.13 18.46 -12.67
N GLU A 52 9.83 19.57 -13.35
CA GLU A 52 9.88 20.94 -12.81
C GLU A 52 8.58 21.36 -12.11
N GLN A 53 7.50 20.60 -12.32
CA GLN A 53 6.23 20.87 -11.66
C GLN A 53 6.35 20.64 -10.13
N ASN A 54 6.16 21.72 -9.38
CA ASN A 54 5.83 21.69 -7.96
C ASN A 54 4.34 21.36 -7.83
N VAL A 55 4.01 20.07 -7.91
CA VAL A 55 2.63 19.65 -7.71
C VAL A 55 2.40 19.60 -6.19
N PRO A 56 1.40 20.31 -5.65
CA PRO A 56 1.10 20.32 -4.23
C PRO A 56 0.48 18.96 -3.86
N PHE A 57 1.33 17.97 -3.62
CA PHE A 57 0.89 16.69 -3.12
C PHE A 57 0.82 16.76 -1.60
N ASP A 58 -0.31 16.35 -1.04
CA ASP A 58 -0.42 16.13 0.39
C ASP A 58 0.62 15.08 0.80
N HIS A 59 1.34 15.33 1.90
CA HIS A 59 2.53 14.58 2.27
C HIS A 59 2.27 13.08 2.53
N GLY A 60 1.01 12.67 2.68
CA GLY A 60 0.60 11.28 2.85
C GLY A 60 0.59 10.40 1.59
N GLU A 61 0.52 10.97 0.38
CA GLU A 61 0.19 10.20 -0.85
C GLU A 61 1.18 10.40 -2.01
N TYR A 62 2.41 10.87 -1.74
CA TYR A 62 3.39 11.22 -2.80
C TYR A 62 3.66 10.10 -3.83
N TYR A 63 3.65 8.83 -3.42
CA TYR A 63 3.85 7.69 -4.34
C TYR A 63 2.65 7.48 -5.27
N ASP A 64 1.45 7.52 -4.70
CA ASP A 64 0.20 7.36 -5.44
C ASP A 64 0.03 8.48 -6.46
N ASN A 65 0.43 9.69 -6.11
CA ASN A 65 0.41 10.83 -7.02
C ASN A 65 1.30 10.64 -8.27
N HIS A 66 2.52 10.14 -8.10
CA HIS A 66 3.38 9.81 -9.23
C HIS A 66 2.85 8.61 -10.03
N LEU A 67 2.25 7.63 -9.36
CA LEU A 67 1.60 6.49 -10.01
C LEU A 67 0.39 6.91 -10.85
N THR A 68 -0.47 7.75 -10.32
CA THR A 68 -1.65 8.29 -11.02
C THR A 68 -1.18 9.09 -12.24
N THR A 69 -0.14 9.92 -12.09
CA THR A 69 0.46 10.62 -13.24
C THR A 69 1.01 9.65 -14.29
N TYR A 70 1.70 8.58 -13.87
CA TYR A 70 2.18 7.54 -14.78
C TYR A 70 1.01 6.87 -15.51
N THR A 71 -0.08 6.57 -14.80
CA THR A 71 -1.30 5.95 -15.33
C THR A 71 -1.94 6.83 -16.40
N ILE A 72 -2.05 8.13 -16.15
CA ILE A 72 -2.53 9.12 -17.13
C ILE A 72 -1.58 9.20 -18.33
N GLY A 73 -0.27 9.17 -18.12
CA GLY A 73 0.71 9.10 -19.21
C GLY A 73 0.61 7.83 -20.06
N ASP A 74 0.21 6.70 -19.47
CA ASP A 74 -0.07 5.43 -20.17
C ASP A 74 -1.38 5.52 -20.95
N LYS A 75 -2.45 6.01 -20.33
CA LYS A 75 -3.78 6.19 -20.94
C LYS A 75 -3.75 7.11 -22.16
N TYR A 76 -3.12 8.28 -22.02
CA TYR A 76 -3.04 9.31 -23.08
C TYR A 76 -1.77 9.19 -23.92
N ASP A 77 -1.06 8.08 -23.83
CA ASP A 77 0.14 7.79 -24.59
C ASP A 77 1.16 8.95 -24.69
N SER A 78 1.58 9.45 -23.52
CA SER A 78 2.65 10.44 -23.37
C SER A 78 3.88 9.78 -22.75
N ALA A 79 4.80 9.32 -23.60
CA ALA A 79 6.01 8.61 -23.17
C ALA A 79 6.93 9.46 -22.27
N SER A 80 7.07 10.76 -22.57
CA SER A 80 7.88 11.67 -21.76
C SER A 80 7.30 11.88 -20.37
N LEU A 81 5.97 11.99 -20.26
CA LEU A 81 5.31 12.09 -18.96
C LEU A 81 5.50 10.80 -18.14
N ARG A 82 5.28 9.63 -18.75
CA ARG A 82 5.52 8.33 -18.11
C ARG A 82 6.94 8.23 -17.57
N GLN A 83 7.94 8.58 -18.39
CA GLN A 83 9.34 8.51 -17.99
C GLN A 83 9.66 9.42 -16.79
N GLN A 84 9.15 10.66 -16.80
CA GLN A 84 9.42 11.62 -15.72
C GLN A 84 8.69 11.25 -14.43
N ALA A 85 7.44 10.78 -14.51
CA ALA A 85 6.68 10.28 -13.37
C ALA A 85 7.35 9.05 -12.75
N LEU A 86 7.78 8.10 -13.59
CA LEU A 86 8.52 6.92 -13.16
C LEU A 86 9.84 7.28 -12.46
N THR A 87 10.60 8.21 -13.03
CA THR A 87 11.88 8.65 -12.45
C THR A 87 11.69 9.25 -11.05
N LYS A 88 10.69 10.13 -10.88
CA LYS A 88 10.37 10.70 -9.56
C LYS A 88 9.91 9.62 -8.58
N LEU A 89 9.04 8.71 -9.03
CA LEU A 89 8.52 7.63 -8.22
C LEU A 89 9.63 6.71 -7.69
N LEU A 90 10.46 6.16 -8.59
CA LEU A 90 11.53 5.24 -8.21
C LEU A 90 12.55 5.90 -7.30
N ARG A 91 12.91 7.16 -7.56
CA ARG A 91 13.81 7.92 -6.70
C ARG A 91 13.26 8.06 -5.28
N ASN A 92 11.97 8.37 -5.14
CA ASN A 92 11.37 8.52 -3.82
C ASN A 92 11.34 7.19 -3.05
N ILE A 93 10.95 6.09 -3.72
CA ILE A 93 10.98 4.74 -3.11
C ILE A 93 12.41 4.40 -2.68
N GLU A 94 13.38 4.60 -3.56
CA GLU A 94 14.79 4.32 -3.30
C GLU A 94 15.33 5.15 -2.13
N CYS A 95 14.93 6.41 -1.99
CA CYS A 95 15.30 7.25 -0.85
C CYS A 95 14.80 6.69 0.48
N GLU A 96 13.63 6.04 0.54
CA GLU A 96 13.17 5.36 1.76
C GLU A 96 13.96 4.08 2.03
N LEU A 97 14.30 3.33 0.98
CA LEU A 97 15.05 2.08 1.10
C LEU A 97 16.52 2.29 1.53
N ILE A 98 17.12 3.45 1.22
CA ILE A 98 18.51 3.74 1.54
C ILE A 98 18.70 4.20 3.00
N GLN A 99 17.67 4.70 3.67
CA GLN A 99 17.83 5.40 4.95
C GLN A 99 18.42 4.49 6.04
N PRO A 100 19.68 4.71 6.45
CA PRO A 100 20.33 3.84 7.42
C PRO A 100 19.70 4.01 8.79
N ASN A 101 19.38 2.89 9.44
CA ASN A 101 18.77 2.78 10.78
C ASN A 101 17.27 3.17 10.86
N ASN A 102 16.62 3.50 9.75
CA ASN A 102 15.16 3.64 9.73
C ASN A 102 14.52 2.33 9.30
N GLU A 103 13.44 1.96 9.99
CA GLU A 103 12.58 0.87 9.54
C GLU A 103 11.91 1.28 8.23
N ILE A 104 11.98 0.43 7.21
CA ILE A 104 11.31 0.67 5.93
C ILE A 104 9.81 0.88 6.21
N PRO A 105 9.22 2.03 5.85
CA PRO A 105 7.81 2.29 6.13
C PRO A 105 6.89 1.29 5.43
N ASP A 106 5.85 0.82 6.13
CA ASP A 106 4.86 -0.12 5.57
C ASP A 106 4.20 0.40 4.28
N LEU A 107 4.04 1.72 4.16
CA LEU A 107 3.52 2.35 2.94
C LEU A 107 4.37 2.02 1.71
N VAL A 108 5.70 1.91 1.85
CA VAL A 108 6.61 1.57 0.75
C VAL A 108 6.40 0.11 0.35
N ILE A 109 6.24 -0.77 1.34
CA ILE A 109 5.98 -2.19 1.12
C ILE A 109 4.65 -2.38 0.40
N HIS A 110 3.57 -1.76 0.89
CA HIS A 110 2.27 -1.83 0.24
C HIS A 110 2.26 -1.18 -1.15
N PHE A 111 3.08 -0.16 -1.36
CA PHE A 111 3.24 0.42 -2.70
C PHE A 111 3.95 -0.53 -3.66
N ILE A 112 5.03 -1.21 -3.24
CA ILE A 112 5.67 -2.28 -4.04
C ILE A 112 4.64 -3.37 -4.36
N GLN A 113 3.85 -3.79 -3.36
CA GLN A 113 2.78 -4.78 -3.52
C GLN A 113 1.71 -4.30 -4.51
N LYS A 114 1.34 -3.02 -4.51
CA LYS A 114 0.37 -2.46 -5.47
C LYS A 114 0.84 -2.59 -6.92
N ILE A 115 2.15 -2.50 -7.17
CA ILE A 115 2.73 -2.57 -8.51
C ILE A 115 3.10 -4.00 -8.92
N ARG A 116 3.48 -4.85 -7.98
CA ARG A 116 4.03 -6.20 -8.25
C ARG A 116 3.29 -7.36 -7.61
N GLY A 117 2.29 -7.11 -6.78
CA GLY A 117 1.51 -8.14 -6.13
C GLY A 117 0.52 -8.83 -7.08
N PRO A 118 -0.15 -9.90 -6.63
CA PRO A 118 -1.08 -10.68 -7.48
C PRO A 118 -2.24 -9.87 -8.06
N SER A 119 -2.64 -8.79 -7.39
CA SER A 119 -3.72 -7.89 -7.81
C SER A 119 -3.22 -6.61 -8.49
N ALA A 120 -1.96 -6.58 -8.92
CA ALA A 120 -1.36 -5.39 -9.50
C ALA A 120 -2.03 -4.96 -10.82
N ILE A 121 -2.09 -3.66 -11.04
CA ILE A 121 -2.61 -3.07 -12.28
C ILE A 121 -1.72 -3.47 -13.47
N VAL A 122 -2.38 -3.84 -14.56
CA VAL A 122 -1.71 -4.19 -15.83
C VAL A 122 -1.55 -2.92 -16.67
N PHE A 123 -0.40 -2.27 -16.56
CA PHE A 123 -0.03 -1.14 -17.42
C PHE A 123 0.26 -1.56 -18.86
N GLY A 124 -0.02 -0.70 -19.84
CA GLY A 124 0.41 -0.90 -21.24
C GLY A 124 1.93 -0.89 -21.33
N ASP A 125 2.54 0.17 -20.79
CA ASP A 125 3.98 0.26 -20.57
C ASP A 125 4.42 -0.51 -19.32
N LYS A 126 5.38 -1.45 -19.50
CA LYS A 126 5.89 -2.30 -18.41
C LYS A 126 7.08 -1.71 -17.66
N ALA A 127 7.50 -0.49 -18.00
CA ALA A 127 8.66 0.16 -17.39
C ALA A 127 8.50 0.35 -15.88
N ILE A 128 7.28 0.65 -15.39
CA ILE A 128 7.05 0.82 -13.95
C ILE A 128 7.22 -0.49 -13.17
N GLN A 129 6.64 -1.60 -13.65
CA GLN A 129 6.83 -2.90 -12.99
C GLN A 129 8.28 -3.37 -13.08
N THR A 130 8.99 -3.03 -14.15
CA THR A 130 10.41 -3.35 -14.32
C THR A 130 11.28 -2.55 -13.35
N GLY A 131 11.04 -1.24 -13.26
CA GLY A 131 11.76 -0.35 -12.35
C GLY A 131 11.59 -0.72 -10.87
N VAL A 132 10.35 -1.01 -10.46
CA VAL A 132 10.09 -1.48 -9.08
C VAL A 132 10.78 -2.80 -8.81
N CYS A 133 10.78 -3.75 -9.74
CA CYS A 133 11.51 -5.01 -9.54
C CYS A 133 13.02 -4.84 -9.43
N HIS A 134 13.62 -3.90 -10.17
CA HIS A 134 15.03 -3.56 -9.98
C HIS A 134 15.31 -3.03 -8.57
N LEU A 135 14.45 -2.18 -8.02
CA LEU A 135 14.59 -1.71 -6.63
C LEU A 135 14.45 -2.86 -5.64
N VAL A 136 13.44 -3.72 -5.78
CA VAL A 136 13.26 -4.88 -4.89
C VAL A 136 14.50 -5.78 -4.91
N SER A 137 15.05 -6.06 -6.09
CA SER A 137 16.24 -6.91 -6.24
C SER A 137 17.48 -6.25 -5.63
N LYS A 138 17.63 -4.93 -5.80
CA LYS A 138 18.75 -4.16 -5.26
C LYS A 138 18.76 -4.12 -3.73
N TYR A 139 17.59 -4.02 -3.09
CA TYR A 139 17.42 -3.87 -1.64
C TYR A 139 16.83 -5.12 -0.98
N VAL A 140 17.03 -6.29 -1.59
CA VAL A 140 16.29 -7.50 -1.24
C VAL A 140 16.52 -7.95 0.20
N TYR A 141 17.75 -7.79 0.71
CA TYR A 141 18.11 -8.14 2.08
C TYR A 141 17.38 -7.28 3.12
N ASP A 142 17.32 -5.97 2.89
CA ASP A 142 16.64 -5.04 3.79
C ASP A 142 15.12 -5.28 3.76
N LEU A 143 14.57 -5.55 2.57
CA LEU A 143 13.16 -5.89 2.40
C LEU A 143 12.78 -7.22 3.06
N TRP A 144 13.63 -8.24 3.02
CA TRP A 144 13.35 -9.51 3.72
C TRP A 144 13.31 -9.38 5.23
N ASN A 145 14.12 -8.49 5.79
CA ASN A 145 14.13 -8.21 7.22
C ASN A 145 12.97 -7.31 7.66
N ASN A 146 12.23 -6.72 6.70
CA ASN A 146 11.00 -5.99 7.00
C ASN A 146 9.85 -6.97 7.28
N LYS A 147 9.23 -6.81 8.46
CA LYS A 147 8.18 -7.72 8.94
C LYS A 147 6.95 -7.76 8.03
N THR A 148 6.54 -6.60 7.53
CA THR A 148 5.37 -6.48 6.66
C THR A 148 5.62 -7.13 5.31
N PHE A 149 6.78 -6.87 4.71
CA PHE A 149 7.17 -7.48 3.43
C PHE A 149 7.21 -9.00 3.56
N ALA A 150 7.87 -9.52 4.60
CA ALA A 150 8.02 -10.95 4.77
C ALA A 150 6.70 -11.65 5.10
N ALA A 151 5.82 -11.03 5.90
CA ALA A 151 4.47 -11.55 6.17
C ALA A 151 3.63 -11.65 4.89
N LEU A 152 3.65 -10.60 4.05
CA LEU A 152 2.95 -10.60 2.76
C LEU A 152 3.55 -11.62 1.79
N LEU A 153 4.87 -11.82 1.81
CA LEU A 153 5.55 -12.77 0.94
C LEU A 153 5.17 -14.21 1.30
N ILE A 154 5.18 -14.56 2.60
CA ILE A 154 4.76 -15.88 3.09
C ILE A 154 3.30 -16.17 2.74
N LYS A 155 2.44 -15.15 2.80
CA LYS A 155 1.03 -15.27 2.41
C LYS A 155 0.83 -15.44 0.90
N GLY A 156 1.86 -15.15 0.08
CA GLY A 156 1.77 -15.16 -1.37
C GLY A 156 1.15 -13.89 -1.95
N ASP A 157 1.03 -12.83 -1.15
CA ASP A 157 0.37 -11.58 -1.53
C ASP A 157 1.36 -10.46 -1.92
N MET A 158 2.66 -10.62 -1.66
CA MET A 158 3.66 -9.56 -1.87
C MET A 158 4.07 -9.38 -3.35
N LEU A 159 4.46 -10.47 -4.01
CA LEU A 159 4.99 -10.47 -5.38
C LEU A 159 4.24 -11.52 -6.22
N ASP A 160 3.93 -11.16 -7.46
CA ASP A 160 3.34 -12.05 -8.44
C ASP A 160 4.30 -13.19 -8.83
N GLU A 161 3.76 -14.31 -9.30
CA GLU A 161 4.58 -15.48 -9.66
C GLU A 161 5.64 -15.18 -10.73
N LYS A 162 5.40 -14.19 -11.62
CA LYS A 162 6.35 -13.85 -12.67
C LYS A 162 7.53 -13.09 -12.07
N ALA A 163 7.30 -12.18 -11.13
CA ALA A 163 8.36 -11.51 -10.36
C ALA A 163 9.24 -12.53 -9.65
N LEU A 164 8.66 -13.54 -9.02
CA LEU A 164 9.42 -14.58 -8.30
C LEU A 164 10.30 -15.42 -9.23
N LYS A 165 9.83 -15.73 -10.44
CA LYS A 165 10.57 -16.54 -11.43
C LYS A 165 11.73 -15.80 -12.12
N ILE A 166 11.69 -14.47 -12.13
CA ILE A 166 12.65 -13.66 -12.89
C ILE A 166 13.96 -13.45 -12.12
N TYR A 167 13.95 -13.52 -10.79
CA TYR A 167 15.14 -13.20 -10.00
C TYR A 167 15.61 -14.42 -9.19
N PRO A 168 16.77 -15.01 -9.53
CA PRO A 168 17.30 -16.20 -8.87
C PRO A 168 17.66 -15.97 -7.39
N GLU A 169 17.84 -14.71 -6.96
CA GLU A 169 17.98 -14.36 -5.54
C GLU A 169 16.74 -14.77 -4.71
N PHE A 170 15.53 -14.78 -5.29
CA PHE A 170 14.32 -15.32 -4.64
C PHE A 170 14.26 -16.85 -4.59
N HIS A 171 15.17 -17.51 -5.32
CA HIS A 171 15.24 -18.96 -5.42
C HIS A 171 16.34 -19.59 -4.57
N ASP A 172 17.18 -18.81 -3.86
CA ASP A 172 18.16 -19.38 -2.92
C ASP A 172 17.42 -20.04 -1.74
N PRO A 173 17.44 -21.39 -1.64
CA PRO A 173 16.73 -22.10 -0.58
C PRO A 173 17.30 -21.81 0.81
N GLY A 174 18.58 -21.42 0.91
CA GLY A 174 19.23 -21.07 2.17
C GLY A 174 18.74 -19.73 2.72
N MET A 175 18.60 -18.73 1.85
CA MET A 175 18.10 -17.40 2.18
C MET A 175 16.60 -17.41 2.47
N CYS A 176 15.81 -18.08 1.62
CA CYS A 176 14.38 -18.27 1.86
C CYS A 176 14.14 -18.99 3.19
N LYS A 177 14.89 -20.04 3.49
CA LYS A 177 14.74 -20.79 4.75
C LYS A 177 15.08 -19.93 5.97
N GLN A 178 16.18 -19.18 5.96
CA GLN A 178 16.54 -18.32 7.08
C GLN A 178 15.50 -17.22 7.31
N ALA A 179 15.07 -16.52 6.26
CA ALA A 179 14.04 -15.49 6.37
C ALA A 179 12.68 -16.08 6.80
N ILE A 180 12.30 -17.25 6.30
CA ILE A 180 11.10 -17.98 6.72
C ILE A 180 11.23 -18.41 8.19
N ASP A 181 12.38 -18.92 8.62
CA ASP A 181 12.63 -19.35 10.00
C ASP A 181 12.61 -18.16 10.97
N GLU A 182 13.20 -17.02 10.60
CA GLU A 182 13.16 -15.77 11.35
C GLU A 182 11.73 -15.19 11.43
N CYS A 183 10.99 -15.21 10.31
CA CYS A 183 9.58 -14.80 10.29
C CYS A 183 8.68 -15.74 11.08
N ASN A 184 8.90 -17.05 11.02
CA ASN A 184 8.17 -18.04 11.80
C ASN A 184 8.47 -17.88 13.29
N ALA A 185 9.73 -17.63 13.66
CA ALA A 185 10.13 -17.34 15.04
C ALA A 185 9.48 -16.04 15.54
N HIS A 186 9.41 -15.01 14.69
CA HIS A 186 8.75 -13.76 15.02
C HIS A 186 7.23 -13.90 15.12
N MET A 187 6.57 -14.63 14.21
CA MET A 187 5.14 -14.95 14.31
C MET A 187 4.83 -15.77 15.56
N ALA A 188 5.67 -16.77 15.88
CA ALA A 188 5.53 -17.53 17.12
C ALA A 188 5.68 -16.64 18.36
N TYR A 189 6.58 -15.66 18.33
CA TYR A 189 6.72 -14.66 19.37
C TYR A 189 5.49 -13.75 19.48
N MET A 190 4.96 -13.24 18.36
CA MET A 190 3.76 -12.39 18.33
C MET A 190 2.52 -13.14 18.81
N LEU A 191 2.29 -14.37 18.35
CA LEU A 191 1.21 -15.25 18.81
C LEU A 191 1.35 -15.62 20.29
N ALA A 192 2.59 -15.78 20.78
CA ALA A 192 2.85 -15.99 22.21
C ALA A 192 2.53 -14.73 23.03
N GLN A 193 2.75 -13.53 22.49
CA GLN A 193 2.34 -12.28 23.14
C GLN A 193 0.82 -12.10 23.15
N GLU A 194 0.13 -12.36 22.04
CA GLU A 194 -1.34 -12.31 21.99
C GLU A 194 -1.97 -13.34 22.93
N GLY A 195 -1.47 -14.59 22.92
CA GLY A 195 -1.91 -15.62 23.85
C GLY A 195 -1.58 -15.31 25.33
N SER A 196 -0.59 -14.46 25.60
CA SER A 196 -0.30 -13.93 26.93
C SER A 196 -1.31 -12.83 27.32
N LEU A 197 -1.63 -11.93 26.39
CA LEU A 197 -2.62 -10.87 26.58
C LEU A 197 -4.03 -11.43 26.78
N ASP A 198 -4.42 -12.47 26.05
CA ASP A 198 -5.72 -13.12 26.23
C ASP A 198 -5.81 -13.89 27.55
N ARG A 199 -4.72 -14.52 28.01
CA ARG A 199 -4.65 -15.10 29.37
C ARG A 199 -4.73 -14.03 30.45
N ILE A 200 -4.13 -12.85 30.23
CA ILE A 200 -4.23 -11.71 31.14
C ILE A 200 -5.67 -11.18 31.16
N ARG A 201 -6.31 -11.01 30.00
CA ARG A 201 -7.71 -10.57 29.87
C ARG A 201 -8.67 -11.57 30.52
N GLN A 202 -8.45 -12.87 30.34
CA GLN A 202 -9.23 -13.92 30.98
C GLN A 202 -9.06 -13.89 32.50
N LYS A 203 -7.83 -13.77 33.02
CA LYS A 203 -7.57 -13.60 34.46
C LYS A 203 -8.21 -12.33 35.02
N ILE A 204 -8.21 -11.23 34.28
CA ILE A 204 -8.89 -9.99 34.68
C ILE A 204 -10.42 -10.20 34.69
N GLY A 205 -10.98 -10.90 33.70
CA GLY A 205 -12.40 -11.27 33.64
C GLY A 205 -12.84 -12.20 34.78
N GLU A 206 -12.06 -13.24 35.07
CA GLU A 206 -12.27 -14.17 36.18
C GLU A 206 -12.14 -13.48 37.54
N ASN A 207 -11.16 -12.58 37.70
CA ASN A 207 -11.03 -11.75 38.90
C ASN A 207 -12.22 -10.80 39.09
N ARG A 208 -12.77 -10.22 38.01
CA ARG A 208 -13.99 -9.39 38.06
C ARG A 208 -15.22 -10.21 38.45
N GLN A 209 -15.40 -11.42 37.89
CA GLN A 209 -16.49 -12.31 38.27
C GLN A 209 -16.35 -12.85 39.71
N SER A 210 -15.13 -13.13 40.17
CA SER A 210 -14.84 -13.53 41.55
C SER A 210 -15.11 -12.40 42.55
N ARG A 211 -14.77 -11.14 42.21
CA ARG A 211 -15.14 -9.95 42.99
C ARG A 211 -16.64 -9.71 43.01
N ALA A 212 -17.33 -9.88 41.88
CA ALA A 212 -18.78 -9.77 41.80
C ALA A 212 -19.47 -10.85 42.65
N LYS A 213 -18.99 -12.10 42.63
CA LYS A 213 -19.50 -13.18 43.49
C LYS A 213 -19.22 -12.91 44.98
N LYS A 214 -18.02 -12.43 45.36
CA LYS A 214 -17.73 -12.02 46.76
C LYS A 214 -18.63 -10.89 47.26
N ASN A 215 -18.97 -9.91 46.41
CA ASN A 215 -19.89 -8.83 46.78
C ASN A 215 -21.37 -9.28 46.88
N VAL A 216 -21.77 -10.34 46.16
CA VAL A 216 -23.11 -10.92 46.30
C VAL A 216 -23.23 -11.77 47.58
N TYR A 217 -22.17 -12.48 47.98
CA TYR A 217 -22.18 -13.27 49.23
C TYR A 217 -22.00 -12.44 50.51
N GLN A 218 -21.55 -11.18 50.44
CA GLN A 218 -21.56 -10.27 51.60
C GLN A 218 -22.88 -9.49 51.78
N ASN A 219 -23.82 -9.56 50.84
CA ASN A 219 -25.10 -8.84 50.90
C ASN A 219 -26.34 -9.75 51.00
N PHE A 220 -26.19 -11.03 51.31
CA PHE A 220 -27.31 -11.92 51.65
C PHE A 220 -27.04 -12.64 52.97
N SER A 221 -27.51 -12.04 54.07
CA SER A 221 -27.78 -12.75 55.33
C SER A 221 -29.29 -12.75 55.54
N PRO A 222 -30.00 -13.87 55.32
CA PRO A 222 -31.36 -14.03 55.79
C PRO A 222 -31.36 -14.68 57.17
N PHE A 223 -32.27 -14.21 58.04
CA PHE A 223 -32.63 -14.73 59.37
C PHE A 223 -31.95 -14.12 60.62
N ARG A 224 -32.44 -12.94 61.01
CA ARG A 224 -33.09 -12.73 62.33
C ARG A 224 -34.48 -12.16 62.02
N GLY A 225 -35.61 -12.58 62.57
CA GLY A 225 -35.97 -13.54 63.60
C GLY A 225 -37.47 -13.30 63.85
N VAL A 226 -38.26 -14.38 63.86
CA VAL A 226 -39.72 -14.40 64.00
C VAL A 226 -40.12 -14.10 65.45
N TRP A 227 -41.14 -13.25 65.67
CA TRP A 227 -42.05 -13.34 66.83
C TRP A 227 -43.50 -13.02 66.44
N LYS A 228 -44.33 -14.07 66.48
CA LYS A 228 -45.70 -14.21 67.04
C LYS A 228 -46.69 -13.02 66.97
N VAL A 229 -47.92 -13.11 66.42
CA VAL A 229 -49.14 -13.94 66.63
C VAL A 229 -50.31 -13.01 67.06
N LEU A 230 -51.31 -12.94 66.18
CA LEU A 230 -52.78 -12.88 66.34
C LEU A 230 -53.52 -11.95 67.34
N GLN A 231 -54.63 -11.44 66.79
CA GLN A 231 -55.98 -11.16 67.35
C GLN A 231 -56.29 -9.77 67.93
N HIS A 232 -57.31 -9.17 67.28
CA HIS A 232 -58.23 -8.08 67.68
C HIS A 232 -57.67 -6.80 68.31
#